data_AF-A0A366ML76-F1
#
_entry.id   AF-A0A366ML76-F1
#
_cell.length_a   1.000
_cell.length_b   1.000
_cell.length_c   1.000
_cell.angle_alpha   90.00
_cell.angle_beta   90.00
_cell.angle_gamma   90.00
#
_symmetry.space_group_name_H-M   'P 1'
#
loop_
_entity.id
_entity.type
_entity.pdbx_description
1 polymer ?
#
loop_
_entity_poly.entity_id
_entity_poly.type
_entity_poly.pdbx_seq_one_letter_code
_entity_poly.pdbx_strand_id
1 'polypeptide(L)'
;MNGNNLISKKVAIAGASGLVGHYLLEGLIKDESVSEIHAYCRKDLKIKHPKIIVHLVDFNNLPTFPIIDELYLAIGTTKKQAGNQENYRAIDFTVNLNIAQKAISSGVKSIALVSALGADAKSKIFYNRLKGELEDALIKLAPEKLLIVRPSFLLGNRIVLGQKERFSEKLVENLYKIFKFLFPINLKPIKAKSVADFILSELQNTKKNRIVLSSEIQKFEKI
;
A
#
# COMPACT_ATOMS: atom_id res chain seq x y z
N MET A 1 15.96 22.79 -27.11
CA MET A 1 16.37 21.91 -25.99
C MET A 1 15.78 22.49 -24.71
N ASN A 2 14.55 22.09 -24.37
CA ASN A 2 13.89 22.58 -23.15
C ASN A 2 14.24 21.63 -22.01
N GLY A 3 15.30 21.97 -21.27
CA GLY A 3 15.62 21.33 -20.00
C GLY A 3 14.59 21.72 -18.95
N ASN A 4 13.44 21.03 -18.94
CA ASN A 4 12.64 20.95 -17.73
C ASN A 4 13.47 20.14 -16.74
N ASN A 5 14.14 20.83 -15.82
CA ASN A 5 14.75 20.22 -14.65
C ASN A 5 13.59 19.74 -13.76
N LEU A 6 12.98 18.60 -14.15
CA LEU A 6 12.01 17.91 -13.30
C LEU A 6 12.77 17.58 -12.03
N ILE A 7 12.35 18.18 -10.91
CA ILE A 7 12.85 17.80 -9.60
C ILE A 7 12.59 16.30 -9.48
N SER A 8 13.66 15.50 -9.53
CA SER A 8 13.55 14.05 -9.50
C SER A 8 13.20 13.62 -8.08
N LYS A 9 12.07 12.96 -7.92
CA LYS A 9 11.53 12.51 -6.64
C LYS A 9 12.24 11.25 -6.16
N LYS A 10 12.53 11.20 -4.86
CA LYS A 10 12.94 9.99 -4.16
C LYS A 10 11.76 9.45 -3.40
N VAL A 11 11.49 8.16 -3.55
CA VAL A 11 10.32 7.52 -2.94
C VAL A 11 10.74 6.37 -2.05
N ALA A 12 9.96 6.09 -1.01
CA ALA A 12 10.09 4.87 -0.24
C ALA A 12 8.86 3.99 -0.40
N ILE A 13 9.09 2.68 -0.46
CA ILE A 13 8.02 1.68 -0.49
C ILE A 13 8.27 0.59 0.53
N ALA A 14 7.24 0.29 1.31
CA ALA A 14 7.19 -0.80 2.26
C ALA A 14 6.14 -1.82 1.81
N GLY A 15 6.52 -3.10 1.76
CA GLY A 15 5.64 -4.16 1.26
C GLY A 15 5.68 -4.34 -0.26
N ALA A 16 6.77 -3.94 -0.92
CA ALA A 16 6.98 -4.07 -2.37
C ALA A 16 6.90 -5.51 -2.91
N SER A 17 7.14 -6.51 -2.06
CA SER A 17 6.96 -7.92 -2.43
C SER A 17 5.49 -8.36 -2.45
N GLY A 18 4.57 -7.57 -1.85
CA GLY A 18 3.14 -7.84 -1.75
C GLY A 18 2.39 -7.64 -3.07
N LEU A 19 1.13 -8.06 -3.15
CA LEU A 19 0.37 -8.00 -4.40
C LEU A 19 0.20 -6.55 -4.94
N VAL A 20 -0.29 -5.62 -4.11
CA VAL A 20 -0.40 -4.21 -4.50
C VAL A 20 0.99 -3.56 -4.56
N GLY A 21 1.85 -3.85 -3.58
CA GLY A 21 3.20 -3.28 -3.53
C GLY A 21 4.07 -3.60 -4.74
N HIS A 22 3.89 -4.78 -5.34
CA HIS A 22 4.57 -5.16 -6.58
C HIS A 22 4.15 -4.27 -7.75
N TYR A 23 2.85 -4.06 -7.95
CA TYR A 23 2.36 -3.15 -9.00
C TYR A 23 2.73 -1.69 -8.74
N LEU A 24 2.76 -1.25 -7.48
CA LEU A 24 3.29 0.06 -7.12
C LEU A 24 4.76 0.18 -7.53
N LEU A 25 5.58 -0.82 -7.21
CA LEU A 25 7.00 -0.84 -7.58
C LEU A 25 7.17 -0.78 -9.11
N GLU A 26 6.41 -1.57 -9.88
CA GLU A 26 6.45 -1.53 -11.34
C GLU A 26 6.07 -0.16 -11.91
N GLY A 27 5.07 0.50 -11.34
CA GLY A 27 4.67 1.84 -11.75
C GLY A 27 5.73 2.90 -11.42
N LEU A 28 6.30 2.86 -10.21
CA LEU A 28 7.37 3.77 -9.79
C LEU A 28 8.65 3.64 -10.63
N ILE A 29 8.98 2.43 -11.09
CA ILE A 29 10.10 2.22 -12.01
C ILE A 29 9.90 2.99 -13.32
N LYS A 30 8.66 2.94 -13.86
CA LYS A 30 8.26 3.55 -15.12
C LYS A 30 8.04 5.07 -15.03
N ASP A 31 7.86 5.60 -13.83
CA ASP A 31 7.70 7.04 -13.60
C ASP A 31 9.04 7.77 -13.81
N GLU A 32 9.15 8.58 -14.86
CA GLU A 32 10.33 9.37 -15.18
C GLU A 32 10.62 10.46 -14.14
N SER A 33 9.61 10.89 -13.38
CA SER A 33 9.80 11.85 -12.29
C SER A 33 10.44 11.21 -11.05
N VAL A 34 10.56 9.88 -10.99
CA VAL A 34 11.19 9.15 -9.87
C VAL A 34 12.63 8.77 -10.22
N SER A 35 13.59 9.22 -9.41
CA SER A 35 15.01 8.88 -9.55
C SER A 35 15.43 7.69 -8.68
N GLU A 36 14.95 7.62 -7.45
CA GLU A 36 15.33 6.58 -6.48
C GLU A 36 14.11 5.98 -5.79
N ILE A 37 14.12 4.66 -5.63
CA ILE A 37 13.08 3.86 -4.98
C ILE A 37 13.71 3.08 -3.83
N HIS A 38 13.52 3.57 -2.61
CA HIS A 38 13.98 2.94 -1.37
C HIS A 38 12.98 1.88 -0.92
N ALA A 39 13.26 0.61 -1.24
CA ALA A 39 12.39 -0.51 -0.93
C ALA A 39 12.77 -1.16 0.42
N TYR A 40 11.93 -0.95 1.44
CA TYR A 40 12.12 -1.52 2.77
C TYR A 40 11.51 -2.91 2.86
N CYS A 41 12.36 -3.93 2.92
CA CYS A 41 11.96 -5.33 2.80
C CYS A 41 12.61 -6.21 3.86
N ARG A 42 11.97 -7.34 4.20
CA ARG A 42 12.57 -8.39 5.06
C ARG A 42 13.39 -9.42 4.29
N LYS A 43 13.21 -9.44 2.97
CA LYS A 43 13.86 -10.34 2.02
C LYS A 43 14.13 -9.56 0.75
N ASP A 44 15.14 -9.99 0.01
CA ASP A 44 15.48 -9.34 -1.24
C ASP A 44 14.34 -9.44 -2.28
N LEU A 45 14.27 -8.44 -3.16
CA LEU A 45 13.30 -8.37 -4.25
C LEU A 45 13.82 -9.14 -5.47
N LYS A 46 12.90 -9.84 -6.15
CA LYS A 46 13.20 -10.54 -7.41
C LYS A 46 13.47 -9.55 -8.55
N ILE A 47 12.78 -8.41 -8.56
CA ILE A 47 12.97 -7.36 -9.56
C ILE A 47 14.24 -6.60 -9.22
N LYS A 48 15.14 -6.47 -10.19
CA LYS A 48 16.34 -5.64 -10.13
C LYS A 48 16.22 -4.50 -11.13
N HIS A 49 16.53 -3.28 -10.70
CA HIS A 49 16.47 -2.10 -11.55
C HIS A 49 17.39 -1.01 -10.96
N PRO A 50 18.07 -0.18 -11.77
CA PRO A 50 18.99 0.85 -11.27
C PRO A 50 18.36 1.86 -10.29
N LYS A 51 17.06 2.16 -10.45
CA LYS A 51 16.32 3.03 -9.52
C LYS A 51 16.07 2.38 -8.14
N ILE A 52 16.16 1.05 -8.01
CA ILE A 52 15.77 0.34 -6.79
C ILE A 52 16.96 0.21 -5.86
N ILE A 53 16.79 0.72 -4.65
CA ILE A 53 17.72 0.55 -3.53
C ILE A 53 16.99 -0.28 -2.47
N VAL A 54 17.41 -1.54 -2.30
CA VAL A 54 16.79 -2.45 -1.32
C VAL A 54 17.40 -2.23 0.05
N HIS A 55 16.56 -1.91 1.02
CA HIS A 55 16.92 -1.84 2.44
C HIS A 55 16.39 -3.09 3.13
N LEU A 56 17.29 -4.03 3.43
CA LEU A 56 16.95 -5.19 4.25
C LEU A 56 16.89 -4.75 5.71
N VAL A 57 15.69 -4.77 6.29
CA VAL A 57 15.46 -4.21 7.62
C VAL A 57 14.78 -5.20 8.56
N ASP A 58 15.23 -5.19 9.81
CA ASP A 58 14.38 -5.56 10.93
C ASP A 58 13.49 -4.35 11.23
N PHE A 59 12.17 -4.52 11.11
CA PHE A 59 11.24 -3.43 11.34
C PHE A 59 11.14 -3.00 12.82
N ASN A 60 11.72 -3.77 13.74
CA ASN A 60 11.92 -3.33 15.12
C ASN A 60 13.09 -2.33 15.26
N ASN A 61 13.99 -2.29 14.28
CA ASN A 61 15.16 -1.41 14.27
C ASN A 61 15.38 -0.83 12.87
N LEU A 62 14.53 0.15 12.51
CA LEU A 62 14.61 0.82 11.22
C LEU A 62 15.89 1.67 11.12
N PRO A 63 16.62 1.60 9.99
CA PRO A 63 17.75 2.49 9.74
C PRO A 63 17.28 3.94 9.58
N THR A 64 18.24 4.85 9.52
CA THR A 64 17.96 6.24 9.14
C THR A 64 17.36 6.29 7.74
N PHE A 65 16.26 7.03 7.60
CA PHE A 65 15.63 7.23 6.30
C PHE A 65 16.42 8.31 5.54
N PRO A 66 16.70 8.11 4.25
CA PRO A 66 17.16 9.20 3.41
C PRO A 66 16.04 10.24 3.26
N ILE A 67 16.39 11.41 2.74
CA ILE A 67 15.41 12.41 2.35
C ILE A 67 14.60 11.82 1.20
N ILE A 68 13.29 11.67 1.42
CA ILE A 68 12.33 11.08 0.49
C ILE A 68 11.09 11.98 0.42
N ASP A 69 10.50 12.10 -0.77
CA ASP A 69 9.35 12.97 -1.04
C ASP A 69 8.03 12.26 -0.74
N GLU A 70 7.96 10.97 -1.06
CA GLU A 70 6.75 10.15 -1.00
C GLU A 70 7.02 8.81 -0.32
N LEU A 71 6.06 8.36 0.51
CA LEU A 71 6.08 7.05 1.17
C LEU A 71 4.86 6.24 0.78
N TYR A 72 5.08 5.00 0.34
CA TYR A 72 4.05 4.03 -0.02
C TYR A 72 4.04 2.86 0.96
N LEU A 73 2.98 2.76 1.78
CA LEU A 73 2.76 1.72 2.77
C LEU A 73 1.80 0.65 2.23
N ALA A 74 2.35 -0.47 1.75
CA ALA A 74 1.62 -1.61 1.21
C ALA A 74 1.86 -2.91 2.01
N ILE A 75 2.27 -2.79 3.28
CA ILE A 75 2.47 -3.94 4.17
C ILE A 75 1.12 -4.49 4.63
N GLY A 76 0.94 -5.79 4.45
CA GLY A 76 -0.17 -6.53 5.04
C GLY A 76 0.17 -8.01 5.17
N THR A 77 -0.10 -8.58 6.34
CA THR A 77 -0.06 -10.01 6.63
C THR A 77 -1.48 -10.59 6.65
N THR A 78 -1.57 -11.90 6.84
CA THR A 78 -2.85 -12.58 7.11
C THR A 78 -2.81 -13.22 8.49
N LYS A 79 -3.98 -13.51 9.06
CA LYS A 79 -4.06 -14.17 10.38
C LYS A 79 -3.30 -15.48 10.41
N LYS A 80 -3.38 -16.25 9.31
CA LYS A 80 -2.65 -17.51 9.11
C LYS A 80 -1.14 -17.32 9.10
N GLN A 81 -0.64 -16.23 8.50
CA GLN A 81 0.81 -15.95 8.42
C GLN A 81 1.35 -15.32 9.71
N ALA A 82 0.54 -14.54 10.42
CA ALA A 82 0.92 -13.94 11.69
C ALA A 82 0.93 -14.95 12.86
N GLY A 83 0.12 -16.00 12.78
CA GLY A 83 -0.04 -17.00 13.83
C GLY A 83 -0.98 -16.55 14.94
N ASN A 84 -0.68 -15.42 15.61
CA ASN A 84 -1.48 -14.86 16.70
C ASN A 84 -1.82 -13.36 16.46
N GLN A 85 -2.67 -12.79 17.31
CA GLN A 85 -3.13 -11.40 17.17
C GLN A 85 -2.02 -10.37 17.47
N GLU A 86 -1.13 -10.66 18.42
CA GLU A 86 -0.02 -9.78 18.81
C GLU A 86 0.96 -9.60 17.64
N ASN A 87 1.39 -10.71 17.04
CA ASN A 87 2.22 -10.72 15.84
C ASN A 87 1.51 -10.07 14.65
N TYR A 88 0.19 -10.26 14.52
CA TYR A 88 -0.59 -9.58 13.49
C TYR A 88 -0.48 -8.07 13.71
N ARG A 89 -0.75 -7.58 14.93
CA ARG A 89 -0.67 -6.16 15.28
C ARG A 89 0.74 -5.61 15.06
N ALA A 90 1.77 -6.33 15.50
CA ALA A 90 3.15 -5.96 15.26
C ALA A 90 3.42 -5.71 13.77
N ILE A 91 2.97 -6.61 12.89
CA ILE A 91 3.22 -6.50 11.44
C ILE A 91 2.31 -5.45 10.76
N ASP A 92 1.00 -5.54 10.93
CA ASP A 92 0.05 -4.71 10.16
C ASP A 92 -0.07 -3.29 10.70
N PHE A 93 0.15 -3.07 12.00
CA PHE A 93 0.05 -1.77 12.64
C PHE A 93 1.43 -1.21 12.99
N THR A 94 2.19 -1.90 13.84
CA THR A 94 3.42 -1.32 14.43
C THR A 94 4.47 -1.04 13.37
N VAL A 95 4.72 -1.98 12.46
CA VAL A 95 5.69 -1.76 11.37
C VAL A 95 5.29 -0.58 10.49
N ASN A 96 4.03 -0.51 10.03
CA ASN A 96 3.57 0.60 9.18
C ASN A 96 3.71 1.95 9.90
N LEU A 97 3.33 2.00 11.18
CA LEU A 97 3.40 3.23 11.97
C LEU A 97 4.85 3.69 12.20
N ASN A 98 5.75 2.76 12.56
CA ASN A 98 7.16 3.08 12.78
C ASN A 98 7.83 3.64 11.52
N ILE A 99 7.54 3.03 10.36
CA ILE A 99 8.03 3.50 9.06
C ILE A 99 7.52 4.91 8.78
N ALA A 100 6.22 5.15 8.96
CA ALA A 100 5.63 6.47 8.73
C ALA A 100 6.25 7.54 9.65
N GLN A 101 6.40 7.25 10.95
CA GLN A 101 7.01 8.19 11.90
C GLN A 101 8.46 8.52 11.51
N LYS A 102 9.25 7.50 11.17
CA LYS A 102 10.66 7.70 10.78
C LYS A 102 10.77 8.49 9.48
N ALA A 103 9.92 8.19 8.51
CA ALA A 103 9.85 8.90 7.23
C ALA A 103 9.46 10.37 7.41
N ILE A 104 8.44 10.66 8.21
CA ILE A 104 8.02 12.05 8.54
C ILE A 104 9.15 12.78 9.25
N SER A 105 9.81 12.15 10.22
CA SER A 105 10.97 12.76 10.91
C SER A 105 12.16 13.04 9.99
N SER A 106 12.19 12.42 8.81
CA SER A 106 13.22 12.60 7.78
C SER A 106 12.76 13.52 6.63
N GLY A 107 11.58 14.14 6.76
CA GLY A 107 11.07 15.16 5.84
C GLY A 107 10.03 14.69 4.83
N VAL A 108 9.51 13.46 4.92
CA VAL A 108 8.39 13.02 4.04
C VAL A 108 7.19 13.93 4.19
N LYS A 109 6.63 14.31 3.04
CA LYS A 109 5.42 15.13 2.97
C LYS A 109 4.20 14.33 2.53
N SER A 110 4.39 13.35 1.66
CA SER A 110 3.28 12.60 1.05
C SER A 110 3.33 11.13 1.46
N ILE A 111 2.21 10.61 1.96
CA ILE A 111 2.08 9.21 2.38
C ILE A 111 0.86 8.59 1.72
N ALA A 112 1.02 7.41 1.14
CA ALA A 112 -0.08 6.56 0.71
C ALA A 112 -0.13 5.28 1.55
N LEU A 113 -1.32 4.93 2.07
CA LEU A 113 -1.58 3.69 2.80
C LEU A 113 -2.56 2.81 2.03
N VAL A 114 -2.17 1.55 1.80
CA VAL A 114 -3.08 0.48 1.40
C VAL A 114 -3.75 -0.10 2.65
N SER A 115 -4.95 0.41 2.95
CA SER A 115 -5.79 -0.07 4.03
C SER A 115 -6.75 -1.16 3.53
N ALA A 116 -7.99 -1.17 4.02
CA ALA A 116 -9.01 -2.13 3.63
C ALA A 116 -10.43 -1.57 3.80
N LEU A 117 -11.34 -2.11 3.00
CA LEU A 117 -12.76 -1.93 3.19
C LEU A 117 -13.18 -2.28 4.62
N GLY A 118 -14.00 -1.41 5.22
CA GLY A 118 -14.54 -1.62 6.56
C GLY A 118 -13.59 -1.29 7.70
N ALA A 119 -12.40 -0.71 7.41
CA ALA A 119 -11.50 -0.18 8.42
C ALA A 119 -12.20 0.85 9.31
N ASP A 120 -12.19 0.58 10.62
CA ASP A 120 -12.85 1.38 11.65
C ASP A 120 -12.27 0.99 13.02
N ALA A 121 -11.62 1.94 13.71
CA ALA A 121 -10.99 1.72 15.01
C ALA A 121 -11.96 1.26 16.12
N LYS A 122 -13.28 1.42 15.91
CA LYS A 122 -14.33 0.96 16.83
C LYS A 122 -14.93 -0.39 16.44
N SER A 123 -14.46 -1.02 15.36
CA SER A 123 -15.02 -2.28 14.87
C SER A 123 -14.85 -3.41 15.88
N LYS A 124 -15.86 -4.29 15.99
CA LYS A 124 -15.72 -5.55 16.75
C LYS A 124 -14.81 -6.56 16.03
N ILE A 125 -14.69 -6.46 14.70
CA ILE A 125 -13.84 -7.33 13.88
C ILE A 125 -12.38 -6.88 14.01
N PHE A 126 -11.52 -7.76 14.55
CA PHE A 126 -10.10 -7.45 14.82
C PHE A 126 -9.36 -6.85 13.62
N TYR A 127 -9.52 -7.42 12.42
CA TYR A 127 -8.85 -6.92 11.21
C TYR A 127 -9.26 -5.48 10.86
N ASN A 128 -10.57 -5.21 10.84
CA ASN A 128 -11.13 -3.89 10.54
C ASN A 128 -10.72 -2.86 11.60
N ARG A 129 -10.73 -3.27 12.88
CA ARG A 129 -10.27 -2.47 14.00
C ARG A 129 -8.81 -2.08 13.85
N LEU A 130 -7.95 -3.05 13.61
CA LEU A 130 -6.52 -2.83 13.46
C LEU A 130 -6.19 -1.88 12.29
N LYS A 131 -6.89 -2.03 11.15
CA LYS A 131 -6.74 -1.12 10.00
C LYS A 131 -7.22 0.29 10.32
N GLY A 132 -8.37 0.44 10.99
CA GLY A 132 -8.87 1.74 11.41
C GLY A 132 -7.99 2.42 12.45
N GLU A 133 -7.47 1.67 13.42
CA GLU A 133 -6.50 2.19 14.40
C GLU A 133 -5.24 2.75 13.71
N LEU A 134 -4.73 2.05 12.68
CA LEU A 134 -3.58 2.52 11.91
C LEU A 134 -3.91 3.80 11.14
N GLU A 135 -5.06 3.85 10.49
CA GLU A 135 -5.52 5.06 9.78
C GLU A 135 -5.59 6.26 10.72
N ASP A 136 -6.24 6.10 11.88
CA ASP A 136 -6.32 7.14 12.91
C ASP A 136 -4.94 7.59 13.39
N ALA A 137 -4.01 6.64 13.58
CA ALA A 137 -2.64 6.93 13.98
C ALA A 137 -1.89 7.75 12.92
N LEU A 138 -2.00 7.39 11.63
CA LEU A 138 -1.36 8.14 10.54
C LEU A 138 -1.97 9.53 10.35
N ILE A 139 -3.30 9.66 10.50
CA ILE A 139 -3.98 10.96 10.46
C ILE A 139 -3.45 11.88 11.57
N LYS A 140 -3.24 11.35 12.77
CA LYS A 140 -2.68 12.11 13.91
C LYS A 140 -1.24 12.56 13.71
N LEU A 141 -0.45 11.86 12.88
CA LEU A 141 0.90 12.31 12.52
C LEU A 141 0.90 13.53 11.60
N ALA A 142 -0.27 13.89 11.03
CA ALA A 142 -0.48 15.09 10.23
C ALA A 142 0.57 15.33 9.13
N PRO A 143 0.86 14.34 8.24
CA PRO A 143 1.67 14.62 7.06
C PRO A 143 0.96 15.65 6.17
N GLU A 144 1.72 16.33 5.31
CA GLU A 144 1.17 17.34 4.38
C GLU A 144 0.10 16.73 3.45
N LYS A 145 0.34 15.49 3.00
CA LYS A 145 -0.60 14.72 2.20
C LYS A 145 -0.67 13.28 2.69
N LEU A 146 -1.87 12.81 3.00
CA LEU A 146 -2.19 11.43 3.34
C LEU A 146 -3.28 10.88 2.44
N LEU A 147 -2.94 9.92 1.60
CA LEU A 147 -3.89 9.15 0.81
C LEU A 147 -4.10 7.78 1.46
N ILE A 148 -5.30 7.51 1.95
CA ILE A 148 -5.68 6.19 2.47
C ILE A 148 -6.62 5.55 1.46
N VAL A 149 -6.23 4.42 0.88
CA VAL A 149 -7.13 3.64 0.03
C VAL A 149 -7.69 2.46 0.80
N ARG A 150 -9.01 2.27 0.73
CA ARG A 150 -9.75 1.16 1.33
C ARG A 150 -10.28 0.24 0.23
N PRO A 151 -9.41 -0.59 -0.39
CA PRO A 151 -9.83 -1.53 -1.41
C PRO A 151 -10.76 -2.59 -0.83
N SER A 152 -11.65 -3.12 -1.68
CA SER A 152 -12.44 -4.32 -1.41
C SER A 152 -11.54 -5.58 -1.54
N PHE A 153 -12.08 -6.69 -2.00
CA PHE A 153 -11.30 -7.89 -2.28
C PHE A 153 -10.35 -7.67 -3.47
N LEU A 154 -9.05 -7.90 -3.25
CA LEU A 154 -8.03 -7.73 -4.27
C LEU A 154 -7.97 -8.96 -5.19
N LEU A 155 -8.08 -8.73 -6.49
CA LEU A 155 -7.82 -9.70 -7.54
C LEU A 155 -6.39 -9.54 -8.06
N GLY A 156 -5.71 -10.65 -8.31
CA GLY A 156 -4.38 -10.66 -8.93
C GLY A 156 -3.64 -11.98 -8.74
N ASN A 157 -2.69 -12.26 -9.63
CA ASN A 157 -1.97 -13.53 -9.61
C ASN A 157 -0.81 -13.50 -8.60
N ARG A 158 -1.05 -14.06 -7.41
CA ARG A 158 -0.03 -14.19 -6.36
C ARG A 158 0.99 -15.31 -6.62
N ILE A 159 0.67 -16.27 -7.49
CA ILE A 159 1.57 -17.39 -7.85
C ILE A 159 2.81 -16.86 -8.58
N VAL A 160 2.63 -15.91 -9.51
CA VAL A 160 3.74 -15.27 -10.24
C VAL A 160 4.70 -14.56 -9.27
N LEU A 161 4.19 -14.10 -8.12
CA LEU A 161 4.98 -13.48 -7.05
C LEU A 161 5.66 -14.49 -6.11
N GLY A 162 5.48 -15.79 -6.33
CA GLY A 162 5.96 -16.86 -5.44
C GLY A 162 5.25 -16.89 -4.08
N GLN A 163 4.05 -16.30 -3.99
CA GLN A 163 3.25 -16.30 -2.76
C GLN A 163 2.21 -17.42 -2.80
N LYS A 164 1.95 -18.03 -1.64
CA LYS A 164 0.82 -18.95 -1.49
C LYS A 164 -0.48 -18.22 -1.82
N GLU A 165 -1.32 -18.81 -2.65
CA GLU A 165 -2.66 -18.30 -2.90
C GLU A 165 -3.42 -18.18 -1.59
N ARG A 166 -4.10 -17.04 -1.40
CA ARG A 166 -4.98 -16.88 -0.25
C ARG A 166 -6.29 -17.57 -0.61
N PHE A 167 -6.59 -18.68 0.06
CA PHE A 167 -7.80 -19.48 -0.19
C PHE A 167 -9.08 -18.63 -0.13
N SER A 168 -9.11 -17.61 0.72
CA SER A 168 -10.20 -16.62 0.81
C SER A 168 -10.38 -15.78 -0.47
N GLU A 169 -9.31 -15.50 -1.23
CA GLU A 169 -9.38 -14.76 -2.49
C GLU A 169 -9.98 -15.62 -3.61
N LYS A 170 -9.62 -16.91 -3.70
CA LYS A 170 -10.24 -17.86 -4.65
C LYS A 170 -11.71 -18.13 -4.34
N LEU A 171 -12.07 -18.28 -3.07
CA LEU A 171 -13.45 -18.52 -2.65
C LEU A 171 -14.34 -17.32 -3.02
N VAL A 172 -13.85 -16.09 -2.76
CA VAL A 172 -14.55 -14.86 -3.13
C VAL A 172 -14.56 -14.64 -4.64
N GLU A 173 -13.49 -14.96 -5.36
CA GLU A 173 -13.45 -14.88 -6.83
C GLU A 173 -14.48 -15.84 -7.46
N ASN A 174 -14.59 -17.07 -6.97
CA ASN A 174 -15.58 -18.03 -7.44
C ASN A 174 -17.01 -17.62 -7.05
N LEU A 175 -17.26 -17.16 -5.82
CA LEU A 175 -18.57 -16.64 -5.45
C LEU A 175 -18.96 -15.40 -6.28
N TYR A 176 -18.01 -14.52 -6.55
CA TYR A 176 -18.24 -13.32 -7.36
C TYR A 176 -18.57 -13.65 -8.81
N LYS A 177 -17.91 -14.65 -9.41
CA LYS A 177 -18.23 -15.13 -10.77
C LYS A 177 -19.68 -15.61 -10.89
N ILE A 178 -20.22 -16.20 -9.83
CA ILE A 178 -21.56 -16.78 -9.79
C ILE A 178 -22.62 -15.72 -9.45
N PHE A 179 -22.33 -14.79 -8.52
CA PHE A 179 -23.31 -13.84 -7.97
C PHE A 179 -23.01 -12.36 -8.28
N LYS A 180 -22.37 -12.07 -9.41
CA LYS A 180 -21.88 -10.73 -9.81
C LYS A 180 -22.93 -9.61 -9.72
N PHE A 181 -24.20 -9.91 -9.98
CA PHE A 181 -25.31 -8.94 -9.99
C PHE A 181 -25.79 -8.53 -8.58
N LEU A 182 -25.56 -9.37 -7.56
CA LEU A 182 -26.04 -9.15 -6.19
C LEU A 182 -25.04 -8.40 -5.29
N PHE A 183 -23.81 -8.18 -5.76
CA PHE A 183 -22.78 -7.48 -4.97
C PHE A 183 -22.92 -5.95 -5.08
N PRO A 184 -23.14 -5.23 -3.97
CA PRO A 184 -23.10 -3.76 -3.97
C PRO A 184 -21.72 -3.28 -4.43
N ILE A 185 -21.68 -2.14 -5.13
CA ILE A 185 -20.49 -1.71 -5.89
C ILE A 185 -19.23 -1.57 -5.03
N ASN A 186 -19.40 -1.19 -3.76
CA ASN A 186 -18.32 -1.06 -2.77
C ASN A 186 -17.71 -2.40 -2.35
N LEU A 187 -18.40 -3.52 -2.58
CA LEU A 187 -17.94 -4.89 -2.27
C LEU A 187 -17.41 -5.64 -3.49
N LYS A 188 -17.56 -5.09 -4.70
CA LYS A 188 -17.05 -5.75 -5.91
C LYS A 188 -15.54 -5.86 -5.84
N PRO A 189 -14.96 -7.06 -6.10
CA PRO A 189 -13.52 -7.24 -6.12
C PRO A 189 -12.85 -6.27 -7.11
N ILE A 190 -11.63 -5.86 -6.79
CA ILE A 190 -10.86 -4.88 -7.56
C ILE A 190 -9.47 -5.44 -7.87
N LYS A 191 -8.96 -5.18 -9.08
CA LYS A 191 -7.61 -5.60 -9.43
C LYS A 191 -6.59 -4.84 -8.60
N ALA A 192 -5.60 -5.56 -8.06
CA ALA A 192 -4.52 -4.94 -7.30
C ALA A 192 -3.71 -3.93 -8.13
N LYS A 193 -3.58 -4.18 -9.44
CA LYS A 193 -2.98 -3.22 -10.38
C LYS A 193 -3.76 -1.91 -10.42
N SER A 194 -5.08 -1.95 -10.52
CA SER A 194 -5.92 -0.75 -10.54
C SER A 194 -5.81 0.06 -9.24
N VAL A 195 -5.66 -0.60 -8.10
CA VAL A 195 -5.39 0.06 -6.82
C VAL A 195 -4.02 0.75 -6.86
N ALA A 196 -2.98 0.09 -7.36
CA ALA A 196 -1.64 0.68 -7.49
C ALA A 196 -1.63 1.88 -8.45
N ASP A 197 -2.20 1.73 -9.65
CA ASP A 197 -2.28 2.79 -10.67
C ASP A 197 -3.02 4.02 -10.11
N PHE A 198 -4.13 3.79 -9.39
CA PHE A 198 -4.88 4.86 -8.73
C PHE A 198 -4.05 5.58 -7.67
N ILE A 199 -3.35 4.84 -6.79
CA ILE A 199 -2.50 5.45 -5.75
C ILE A 199 -1.43 6.35 -6.39
N LEU A 200 -0.73 5.85 -7.42
CA LEU A 200 0.34 6.58 -8.09
C LEU A 200 -0.17 7.87 -8.75
N SER A 201 -1.35 7.81 -9.38
CA SER A 201 -1.98 8.99 -9.98
C SER A 201 -2.51 9.96 -8.92
N GLU A 202 -3.23 9.46 -7.93
CA GLU A 202 -3.95 10.28 -6.96
C GLU A 202 -3.00 10.98 -5.98
N LEU A 203 -1.94 10.31 -5.50
CA LEU A 203 -1.01 10.91 -4.53
C LEU A 203 -0.32 12.17 -5.08
N GLN A 204 -0.05 12.20 -6.38
CA GLN A 204 0.55 13.35 -7.07
C GLN A 204 -0.43 14.53 -7.17
N ASN A 205 -1.70 14.23 -7.44
CA ASN A 205 -2.74 15.23 -7.74
C ASN A 205 -3.48 15.74 -6.50
N THR A 206 -3.51 14.95 -5.43
CA THR A 206 -4.22 15.32 -4.22
C THR A 206 -3.50 16.48 -3.51
N LYS A 207 -4.30 17.43 -3.01
CA LYS A 207 -3.83 18.61 -2.26
C LYS A 207 -4.06 18.51 -0.74
N LYS A 208 -4.79 17.50 -0.28
CA LYS A 208 -5.21 17.33 1.12
C LYS A 208 -5.36 15.85 1.47
N ASN A 209 -5.38 15.54 2.77
CA ASN A 209 -5.66 14.20 3.25
C ASN A 209 -6.99 13.67 2.72
N ARG A 210 -7.00 12.44 2.21
CA ARG A 210 -8.16 11.82 1.57
C ARG A 210 -8.23 10.34 1.89
N ILE A 211 -9.43 9.87 2.25
CA ILE A 211 -9.77 8.44 2.34
C ILE A 211 -10.60 8.09 1.11
N VAL A 212 -10.16 7.08 0.36
CA VAL A 212 -10.79 6.66 -0.91
C VAL A 212 -11.33 5.25 -0.79
N LEU A 213 -12.59 5.07 -1.19
CA LEU A 213 -13.25 3.76 -1.19
C LEU A 213 -13.05 3.02 -2.50
N SER A 214 -13.18 1.69 -2.46
CA SER A 214 -13.02 0.84 -3.65
C SER A 214 -13.88 1.23 -4.86
N SER A 215 -15.05 1.82 -4.65
CA SER A 215 -15.94 2.24 -5.75
C SER A 215 -15.42 3.45 -6.52
N GLU A 216 -14.67 4.34 -5.88
CA GLU A 216 -14.00 5.45 -6.56
C GLU A 216 -12.85 4.92 -7.43
N ILE A 217 -12.08 3.96 -6.91
CA ILE A 217 -11.00 3.30 -7.67
C ILE A 217 -11.56 2.54 -8.88
N GLN A 218 -12.74 1.92 -8.76
CA GLN A 218 -13.42 1.27 -9.89
C GLN A 218 -13.86 2.26 -10.97
N LYS A 219 -14.17 3.51 -10.62
CA LYS A 219 -14.48 4.55 -11.62
C LYS A 219 -13.24 4.97 -12.38
N PHE A 220 -12.09 5.02 -11.70
CA PHE A 220 -10.79 5.29 -12.33
C PHE A 220 -10.39 4.22 -13.36
N GLU A 221 -10.69 2.93 -13.12
CA GLU A 221 -10.40 1.85 -14.10
C GLU A 221 -11.18 2.00 -15.44
N LYS A 222 -12.28 2.75 -15.45
CA LYS A 222 -13.15 2.91 -16.64
C LYS A 222 -12.78 4.08 -17.53
N ILE A 223 -11.79 4.88 -17.13
CA ILE A 223 -11.27 6.05 -17.87
C ILE A 223 -10.01 5.61 -18.60
#